data_AF-A0A7Y4ZUD7-F1
#
_entry.id   AF-A0A7Y4ZUD7-F1
#
_cell.length_a   1.000
_cell.length_b   1.000
_cell.length_c   1.000
_cell.angle_alpha   90.00
_cell.angle_beta   90.00
_cell.angle_gamma   90.00
#
_symmetry.space_group_name_H-M   'P 1'
#
loop_
_entity.id
_entity.type
_entity.pdbx_description
1 polymer ?
#
loop_
_entity_poly.entity_id
_entity_poly.type
_entity_poly.pdbx_seq_one_letter_code
_entity_poly.pdbx_strand_id
1 'polypeptide(L)'
;MRRVLPLALLSAACSLRPWTPSVSVAYWGEPVPPPRAMPLPSAATVSERWRLPTEDPWGRYSKVTLLTSLDSMAPDSELPDVRDLEVVREAADAAHHVAQTALPKGVLWLVDLRGAASVAFGATLSLRAAAPVSPVLTFNNWPDASGMVPAEETLAGCVQFAPKLDRPAGGAADALERHPVFMLDSWRLAYRDDEVDEDTYDNRYGLGAADLPSPEALREAGISRVMYVVEDLDDTDKEEDDLNGIFLAYQAHGIGIYMVDLKWLRGLERDTSWPRAFVGRAMWVRPRVTILSSPWFYQRSLGGFGGFRARPIHVGPSSPGGRSGGGGGG
;
A
#
# COMPACT_ATOMS: atom_id res chain seq x y z
N MET A 1 19.26 24.70 56.68
CA MET A 1 19.32 23.70 55.59
C MET A 1 18.13 23.90 54.67
N ARG A 2 18.33 24.51 53.49
CA ARG A 2 17.30 24.69 52.45
C ARG A 2 17.12 23.37 51.71
N ARG A 3 15.93 22.79 51.76
CA ARG A 3 15.56 21.63 50.94
C ARG A 3 15.18 22.13 49.55
N VAL A 4 16.02 21.84 48.56
CA VAL A 4 15.68 21.95 47.14
C VAL A 4 14.86 20.69 46.81
N LEU A 5 13.58 20.86 46.51
CA LEU A 5 12.79 19.77 45.91
C LEU A 5 13.22 19.64 44.44
N PRO A 6 13.53 18.42 43.95
CA PRO A 6 13.72 18.20 42.54
C PRO A 6 12.35 18.28 41.87
N LEU A 7 12.19 19.25 40.96
CA LEU A 7 11.11 19.27 39.99
C LEU A 7 11.37 18.10 39.02
N ALA A 8 10.93 16.90 39.39
CA ALA A 8 10.97 15.76 38.49
C ALA A 8 9.93 15.98 37.39
N LEU A 9 10.43 15.96 36.15
CA LEU A 9 9.70 16.12 34.90
C LEU A 9 8.57 15.09 34.79
N LEU A 10 7.36 15.48 35.20
CA LEU A 10 6.12 14.86 34.77
C LEU A 10 5.72 15.46 33.42
N SER A 11 6.53 15.18 32.40
CA SER A 11 6.10 15.25 31.01
C SER A 11 6.16 13.84 30.44
N ALA A 12 5.36 12.93 31.01
CA ALA A 12 4.85 11.82 30.23
C ALA A 12 3.91 12.46 29.21
N ALA A 13 4.50 13.05 28.17
CA ALA A 13 3.77 13.50 27.02
C ALA A 13 3.08 12.26 26.49
N CYS A 14 1.75 12.23 26.60
CA CYS A 14 0.92 11.53 25.65
C CYS A 14 1.23 12.18 24.28
N SER A 15 2.37 11.83 23.68
CA SER A 15 2.58 12.06 22.27
C SER A 15 1.59 11.13 21.60
N LEU A 16 0.40 11.65 21.33
CA LEU A 16 -0.60 10.99 20.51
C LEU A 16 0.13 10.48 19.28
N ARG A 17 0.03 9.17 19.03
CA ARG A 17 0.67 8.52 17.88
C ARG A 17 0.22 9.28 16.61
N PRO A 18 1.10 9.51 15.63
CA PRO A 18 0.68 10.15 14.38
C PRO A 18 -0.42 9.31 13.75
N TRP A 19 -1.51 9.95 13.29
CA TRP A 19 -2.62 9.27 12.63
C TRP A 19 -2.24 9.06 11.17
N THR A 20 -1.56 7.94 10.92
CA THR A 20 -1.19 7.46 9.58
C THR A 20 -2.24 6.47 9.07
N PRO A 21 -2.30 6.17 7.76
CA PRO A 21 -3.32 5.28 7.20
C PRO A 21 -3.39 3.91 7.89
N SER A 22 -2.26 3.32 8.26
CA SER A 22 -2.22 2.04 8.97
C SER A 22 -2.74 2.06 10.42
N VAL A 23 -2.89 3.24 11.04
CA VAL A 23 -3.37 3.35 12.43
C VAL A 23 -4.88 3.16 12.51
N SER A 24 -5.63 3.57 11.48
CA SER A 24 -7.09 3.44 11.47
C SER A 24 -7.55 1.98 11.53
N VAL A 25 -6.75 1.05 10.98
CA VAL A 25 -7.02 -0.40 10.94
C VAL A 25 -7.31 -0.97 12.33
N ALA A 26 -6.54 -0.55 13.33
CA ALA A 26 -6.67 -1.05 14.69
C ALA A 26 -7.98 -0.63 15.37
N TYR A 27 -8.69 0.36 14.83
CA TYR A 27 -9.86 0.95 15.46
C TYR A 27 -11.14 0.79 14.64
N TRP A 28 -11.07 0.82 13.30
CA TRP A 28 -12.23 1.04 12.44
C TRP A 28 -12.31 0.20 11.16
N GLY A 29 -11.44 -0.81 11.01
CA GLY A 29 -11.45 -1.66 9.82
C GLY A 29 -12.74 -2.48 9.67
N GLU A 30 -13.44 -2.34 8.53
CA GLU A 30 -14.51 -3.26 8.15
C GLU A 30 -13.96 -4.70 8.14
N PRO A 31 -14.66 -5.69 8.74
CA PRO A 31 -14.19 -7.06 8.78
C PRO A 31 -13.97 -7.62 7.37
N VAL A 32 -12.95 -8.48 7.24
CA VAL A 32 -12.69 -9.22 6.01
C VAL A 32 -13.92 -10.07 5.65
N PRO A 33 -14.47 -10.00 4.43
CA PRO A 33 -15.59 -10.83 4.03
C PRO A 33 -15.19 -12.30 4.09
N PRO A 34 -16.11 -13.22 4.41
CA PRO A 34 -15.78 -14.64 4.40
C PRO A 34 -15.27 -15.07 3.00
N PRO A 35 -14.25 -15.93 2.91
CA PRO A 35 -13.81 -16.49 1.65
C PRO A 35 -14.97 -17.17 0.90
N ARG A 36 -14.94 -17.08 -0.42
CA ARG A 36 -15.89 -17.76 -1.29
C ARG A 36 -15.14 -18.47 -2.40
N ALA A 37 -15.53 -19.71 -2.69
CA ALA A 37 -15.07 -20.41 -3.89
C ALA A 37 -15.26 -19.54 -5.14
N MET A 38 -14.15 -19.21 -5.77
CA MET A 38 -14.13 -18.53 -7.06
C MET A 38 -13.12 -19.19 -8.01
N PRO A 39 -13.40 -19.24 -9.33
CA PRO A 39 -12.43 -19.76 -10.28
C PRO A 39 -11.16 -18.91 -10.25
N LEU A 40 -10.07 -19.45 -9.71
CA LEU A 40 -8.80 -18.73 -9.64
C LEU A 40 -8.09 -18.79 -11.00
N PRO A 41 -7.83 -17.65 -11.64
CA PRO A 41 -6.92 -17.61 -12.79
C PRO A 41 -5.48 -17.92 -12.33
N SER A 42 -4.64 -18.43 -13.24
CA SER A 42 -3.22 -18.61 -12.96
C SER A 42 -2.51 -17.29 -12.70
N ALA A 43 -1.38 -17.32 -11.98
CA ALA A 43 -0.57 -16.12 -11.75
C ALA A 43 -0.16 -15.44 -13.06
N ALA A 44 0.18 -16.23 -14.07
CA ALA A 44 0.53 -15.72 -15.41
C ALA A 44 -0.64 -14.96 -16.06
N THR A 45 -1.87 -15.46 -15.92
CA THR A 45 -3.07 -14.82 -16.46
C THR A 45 -3.35 -13.48 -15.80
N VAL A 46 -3.23 -13.40 -14.47
CA VAL A 46 -3.45 -12.15 -13.73
C VAL A 46 -2.30 -11.17 -13.99
N SER A 47 -1.06 -11.64 -13.97
CA SER A 47 0.12 -10.82 -14.25
C SER A 47 0.05 -10.19 -15.64
N GLU A 48 -0.44 -10.91 -16.65
CA GLU A 48 -0.66 -10.37 -17.99
C GLU A 48 -1.65 -9.20 -17.99
N ARG A 49 -2.76 -9.31 -17.24
CA ARG A 49 -3.79 -8.25 -17.15
C ARG A 49 -3.26 -6.96 -16.53
N TRP A 50 -2.29 -7.09 -15.63
CA TRP A 50 -1.69 -5.98 -14.90
C TRP A 50 -0.35 -5.52 -15.50
N ARG A 51 0.17 -6.20 -16.53
CA ARG A 51 1.46 -5.86 -17.12
C ARG A 51 1.35 -4.60 -17.97
N LEU A 52 1.96 -3.52 -17.49
CA LEU A 52 2.14 -2.30 -18.28
C LEU A 52 2.97 -2.58 -19.55
N PRO A 53 2.77 -1.79 -20.63
CA PRO A 53 3.60 -1.89 -21.82
C PRO A 53 5.09 -1.77 -21.50
N THR A 54 5.95 -2.46 -22.26
CA THR A 54 7.40 -2.52 -21.97
C THR A 54 8.08 -1.14 -22.01
N GLU A 55 7.55 -0.24 -22.83
CA GLU A 55 7.99 1.15 -22.98
C GLU A 55 7.45 2.10 -21.90
N ASP A 56 6.53 1.63 -21.04
CA ASP A 56 5.99 2.42 -19.95
C ASP A 56 7.08 2.61 -18.86
N PRO A 57 7.53 3.84 -18.60
CA PRO A 57 8.62 4.10 -17.66
C PRO A 57 8.26 3.72 -16.22
N TRP A 58 6.97 3.58 -15.92
CA TRP A 58 6.47 3.23 -14.60
C TRP A 58 6.45 1.71 -14.35
N GLY A 59 6.53 0.90 -15.41
CA GLY A 59 6.51 -0.57 -15.32
C GLY A 59 7.58 -1.14 -14.40
N ARG A 60 8.76 -0.51 -14.32
CA ARG A 60 9.88 -0.95 -13.47
C ARG A 60 9.59 -0.90 -11.97
N TYR A 61 8.59 -0.14 -11.54
CA TYR A 61 8.18 -0.04 -10.14
C TYR A 61 7.12 -1.07 -9.76
N SER A 62 6.49 -1.70 -10.76
CA SER A 62 5.43 -2.68 -10.52
C SER A 62 6.00 -3.95 -9.89
N LYS A 63 5.36 -4.42 -8.82
CA LYS A 63 5.65 -5.68 -8.13
C LYS A 63 4.62 -6.72 -8.52
N VAL A 64 5.10 -7.95 -8.76
CA VAL A 64 4.26 -9.10 -9.08
C VAL A 64 4.25 -10.16 -7.98
N THR A 65 4.96 -9.93 -6.87
CA THR A 65 5.13 -10.87 -5.75
C THR A 65 3.77 -11.42 -5.29
N LEU A 66 2.82 -10.55 -4.99
CA LEU A 66 1.48 -10.94 -4.58
C LEU A 66 0.77 -11.80 -5.64
N LEU A 67 0.90 -11.46 -6.92
CA LEU A 67 0.25 -12.22 -8.00
C LEU A 67 0.85 -13.62 -8.18
N THR A 68 2.16 -13.78 -7.95
CA THR A 68 2.84 -15.08 -8.06
C THR A 68 2.38 -16.09 -7.01
N SER A 69 1.77 -15.64 -5.92
CA SER A 69 1.20 -16.55 -4.90
C SER A 69 0.05 -17.41 -5.44
N LEU A 70 -0.67 -16.98 -6.49
CA LEU A 70 -1.77 -17.74 -7.10
C LEU A 70 -1.35 -19.13 -7.57
N ASP A 71 -0.12 -19.29 -8.05
CA ASP A 71 0.40 -20.59 -8.50
C ASP A 71 0.74 -21.53 -7.33
N SER A 72 0.84 -20.98 -6.10
CA SER A 72 1.05 -21.75 -4.87
C SER A 72 -0.25 -22.08 -4.14
N MET A 73 -1.37 -21.45 -4.55
CA MET A 73 -2.70 -21.74 -4.01
C MET A 73 -3.27 -23.01 -4.62
N ALA A 74 -4.07 -23.74 -3.85
CA ALA A 74 -4.77 -24.91 -4.38
C ALA A 74 -5.82 -24.47 -5.42
N PRO A 75 -6.14 -25.28 -6.44
CA PRO A 75 -7.14 -24.92 -7.46
C PRO A 75 -8.54 -24.62 -6.91
N ASP A 76 -8.85 -25.13 -5.71
CA ASP A 76 -10.07 -24.92 -4.94
C ASP A 76 -9.93 -23.89 -3.82
N SER A 77 -8.81 -23.17 -3.76
CA SER A 77 -8.62 -22.09 -2.80
C SER A 77 -9.67 -21.00 -2.99
N GLU A 78 -10.14 -20.48 -1.86
CA GLU A 78 -11.14 -19.44 -1.81
C GLU A 78 -10.47 -18.07 -1.62
N LEU A 79 -11.02 -17.05 -2.25
CA LEU A 79 -10.65 -15.66 -2.01
C LEU A 79 -11.89 -14.91 -1.51
N PRO A 80 -11.72 -13.87 -0.67
CA PRO A 80 -12.85 -13.05 -0.24
C PRO A 80 -13.48 -12.32 -1.43
N ASP A 81 -14.81 -12.16 -1.40
CA ASP A 81 -15.51 -11.30 -2.36
C ASP A 81 -15.40 -9.84 -1.91
N VAL A 82 -14.35 -9.16 -2.34
CA VAL A 82 -14.04 -7.80 -1.91
C VAL A 82 -14.95 -6.73 -2.54
N ARG A 83 -15.80 -7.09 -3.51
CA ARG A 83 -16.70 -6.14 -4.19
C ARG A 83 -17.80 -5.60 -3.29
N ASP A 84 -18.14 -6.34 -2.23
CA ASP A 84 -19.20 -5.96 -1.29
C ASP A 84 -18.69 -5.05 -0.18
N LEU A 85 -17.37 -4.96 0.02
CA LEU A 85 -16.75 -4.04 0.97
C LEU A 85 -17.14 -2.61 0.66
N GLU A 86 -17.52 -1.85 1.69
CA GLU A 86 -17.91 -0.44 1.55
C GLU A 86 -16.75 0.37 0.98
N VAL A 87 -15.57 0.26 1.58
CA VAL A 87 -14.37 1.00 1.16
C VAL A 87 -13.98 0.73 -0.30
N VAL A 88 -14.18 -0.51 -0.79
CA VAL A 88 -13.91 -0.88 -2.19
C VAL A 88 -14.90 -0.20 -3.14
N ARG A 89 -16.18 -0.18 -2.78
CA ARG A 89 -17.23 0.51 -3.56
C ARG A 89 -17.02 2.02 -3.57
N GLU A 90 -16.67 2.61 -2.43
CA GLU A 90 -16.36 4.03 -2.33
C GLU A 90 -15.14 4.42 -3.15
N ALA A 91 -14.08 3.61 -3.14
CA ALA A 91 -12.88 3.86 -3.92
C ALA A 91 -13.14 3.76 -5.43
N ALA A 92 -13.91 2.76 -5.87
CA ALA A 92 -14.34 2.66 -7.26
C ALA A 92 -15.22 3.85 -7.70
N ASP A 93 -16.14 4.29 -6.84
CA ASP A 93 -17.00 5.45 -7.10
C ASP A 93 -16.19 6.76 -7.17
N ALA A 94 -15.27 6.98 -6.23
CA ALA A 94 -14.34 8.11 -6.25
C ALA A 94 -13.51 8.14 -7.54
N ALA A 95 -12.94 7.00 -7.95
CA ALA A 95 -12.22 6.87 -9.21
C ALA A 95 -13.11 7.14 -10.44
N HIS A 96 -14.38 6.72 -10.39
CA HIS A 96 -15.35 7.00 -11.45
C HIS A 96 -15.60 8.51 -11.59
N HIS A 97 -15.79 9.22 -10.48
CA HIS A 97 -15.92 10.68 -10.47
C HIS A 97 -14.67 11.39 -11.01
N VAL A 98 -13.48 10.98 -10.56
CA VAL A 98 -12.20 11.51 -11.06
C VAL A 98 -12.07 11.27 -12.57
N ALA A 99 -12.48 10.10 -13.06
CA ALA A 99 -12.46 9.76 -14.48
C ALA A 99 -13.38 10.64 -15.34
N GLN A 100 -14.44 11.24 -14.77
CA GLN A 100 -15.28 12.21 -15.47
C GLN A 100 -14.61 13.58 -15.63
N THR A 101 -13.56 13.86 -14.87
CA THR A 101 -12.76 15.08 -14.99
C THR A 101 -11.66 14.92 -16.05
N ALA A 102 -11.06 16.03 -16.48
CA ALA A 102 -9.80 15.97 -17.21
C ALA A 102 -8.64 15.73 -16.24
N LEU A 103 -8.00 14.56 -16.27
CA LEU A 103 -6.89 14.26 -15.36
C LEU A 103 -5.77 15.32 -15.44
N PRO A 104 -5.24 15.78 -14.28
CA PRO A 104 -4.25 16.83 -14.26
C PRO A 104 -2.91 16.29 -14.76
N LYS A 105 -2.31 16.99 -15.73
CA LYS A 105 -0.95 16.70 -16.21
C LYS A 105 0.09 16.97 -15.13
N GLY A 106 1.20 16.24 -15.18
CA GLY A 106 2.33 16.43 -14.26
C GLY A 106 2.02 16.07 -12.80
N VAL A 107 1.10 15.11 -12.60
CA VAL A 107 0.68 14.60 -11.29
C VAL A 107 0.93 13.09 -11.22
N LEU A 108 1.67 12.68 -10.18
CA LEU A 108 1.74 11.29 -9.73
C LEU A 108 0.59 11.03 -8.75
N TRP A 109 -0.14 9.94 -8.92
CA TRP A 109 -1.15 9.50 -7.96
C TRP A 109 -0.59 8.37 -7.10
N LEU A 110 -0.58 8.57 -5.79
CA LEU A 110 -0.30 7.54 -4.79
C LEU A 110 -1.60 7.24 -4.07
N VAL A 111 -2.18 6.08 -4.38
CA VAL A 111 -3.48 5.64 -3.85
C VAL A 111 -3.20 4.71 -2.68
N ASP A 112 -3.29 5.26 -1.47
CA ASP A 112 -2.93 4.61 -0.20
C ASP A 112 -4.19 4.30 0.61
N LEU A 113 -4.96 3.33 0.10
CA LEU A 113 -6.17 2.77 0.67
C LEU A 113 -5.92 1.31 1.06
N ARG A 114 -6.87 0.67 1.74
CA ARG A 114 -6.91 -0.78 1.93
C ARG A 114 -6.66 -1.45 0.59
N GLY A 115 -5.75 -2.41 0.50
CA GLY A 115 -5.18 -2.81 -0.80
C GLY A 115 -6.20 -3.19 -1.88
N ALA A 116 -7.28 -3.89 -1.54
CA ALA A 116 -8.38 -4.17 -2.47
C ALA A 116 -9.07 -2.90 -3.02
N ALA A 117 -9.23 -1.87 -2.19
CA ALA A 117 -9.82 -0.59 -2.55
C ALA A 117 -8.86 0.23 -3.43
N SER A 118 -7.56 0.22 -3.14
CA SER A 118 -6.54 0.82 -4.01
C SER A 118 -6.54 0.19 -5.39
N VAL A 119 -6.64 -1.14 -5.46
CA VAL A 119 -6.78 -1.89 -6.72
C VAL A 119 -8.04 -1.47 -7.48
N ALA A 120 -9.19 -1.45 -6.81
CA ALA A 120 -10.45 -1.05 -7.42
C ALA A 120 -10.43 0.40 -7.94
N PHE A 121 -9.81 1.32 -7.19
CA PHE A 121 -9.59 2.70 -7.62
C PHE A 121 -8.76 2.76 -8.90
N GLY A 122 -7.57 2.16 -8.90
CA GLY A 122 -6.63 2.20 -10.03
C GLY A 122 -7.20 1.54 -11.28
N ALA A 123 -7.85 0.37 -11.14
CA ALA A 123 -8.50 -0.33 -12.23
C ALA A 123 -9.68 0.46 -12.80
N THR A 124 -10.53 1.04 -11.94
CA THR A 124 -11.68 1.86 -12.37
C THR A 124 -11.22 3.11 -13.09
N LEU A 125 -10.20 3.80 -12.57
CA LEU A 125 -9.66 5.00 -13.20
C LEU A 125 -9.10 4.66 -14.59
N SER A 126 -8.34 3.57 -14.70
CA SER A 126 -7.82 3.05 -15.97
C SER A 126 -8.92 2.69 -16.97
N LEU A 127 -10.04 2.12 -16.51
CA LEU A 127 -11.17 1.74 -17.36
C LEU A 127 -11.98 2.94 -17.87
N ARG A 128 -12.09 4.00 -17.06
CA ARG A 128 -13.09 5.06 -17.26
C ARG A 128 -12.50 6.38 -17.70
N ALA A 129 -11.24 6.68 -17.38
CA ALA A 129 -10.62 7.94 -17.75
C ALA A 129 -10.44 8.03 -19.27
N ALA A 130 -10.61 9.24 -19.81
CA ALA A 130 -10.36 9.49 -21.23
C ALA A 130 -8.86 9.49 -21.56
N ALA A 131 -8.02 9.91 -20.61
CA ALA A 131 -6.57 9.89 -20.73
C ALA A 131 -6.01 8.52 -20.29
N PRO A 132 -4.93 8.03 -20.92
CA PRO A 132 -4.34 6.75 -20.56
C PRO A 132 -3.76 6.80 -19.14
N VAL A 133 -3.95 5.70 -18.41
CA VAL A 133 -3.47 5.51 -17.04
C VAL A 133 -2.48 4.36 -17.00
N SER A 134 -1.46 4.48 -16.16
CA SER A 134 -0.49 3.44 -15.84
C SER A 134 -0.70 2.99 -14.40
N PRO A 135 -1.57 1.99 -14.17
CA PRO A 135 -1.77 1.44 -12.83
C PRO A 135 -0.56 0.59 -12.42
N VAL A 136 0.18 1.03 -11.41
CA VAL A 136 1.40 0.38 -10.90
C VAL A 136 1.10 -0.32 -9.57
N LEU A 137 1.28 -1.63 -9.53
CA LEU A 137 1.12 -2.43 -8.31
C LEU A 137 2.37 -2.29 -7.43
N THR A 138 2.24 -1.90 -6.16
CA THR A 138 3.38 -1.87 -5.22
C THR A 138 3.27 -2.88 -4.10
N PHE A 139 2.40 -3.89 -4.23
CA PHE A 139 2.16 -4.90 -3.21
C PHE A 139 3.30 -5.92 -3.15
N ASN A 140 4.00 -5.96 -2.03
CA ASN A 140 5.16 -6.85 -1.81
C ASN A 140 5.00 -7.73 -0.57
N ASN A 141 3.75 -8.07 -0.25
CA ASN A 141 3.38 -9.09 0.72
C ASN A 141 3.10 -10.44 0.06
N TRP A 142 3.03 -11.47 0.89
CA TRP A 142 2.58 -12.81 0.53
C TRP A 142 1.31 -13.14 1.32
N PRO A 143 0.27 -13.71 0.68
CA PRO A 143 -0.96 -14.10 1.37
C PRO A 143 -0.73 -15.34 2.21
N ASP A 144 -1.30 -15.32 3.42
CA ASP A 144 -1.31 -16.42 4.36
C ASP A 144 -2.53 -16.25 5.28
N ALA A 145 -3.26 -17.34 5.55
CA ALA A 145 -4.44 -17.31 6.41
C ALA A 145 -4.15 -16.88 7.86
N SER A 146 -2.90 -17.04 8.30
CA SER A 146 -2.37 -16.55 9.59
C SER A 146 -1.64 -15.21 9.46
N GLY A 147 -1.74 -14.54 8.30
CA GLY A 147 -1.10 -13.27 8.01
C GLY A 147 -1.60 -12.14 8.91
N MET A 148 -0.68 -11.29 9.37
CA MET A 148 -1.04 -10.10 10.15
C MET A 148 -1.82 -9.06 9.33
N VAL A 149 -1.55 -8.99 8.03
CA VAL A 149 -2.27 -8.16 7.05
C VAL A 149 -3.04 -9.10 6.12
N PRO A 150 -4.33 -8.86 5.83
CA PRO A 150 -5.14 -9.75 4.97
C PRO A 150 -4.82 -9.55 3.48
N ALA A 151 -3.64 -10.00 3.06
CA ALA A 151 -3.15 -9.83 1.68
C ALA A 151 -4.02 -10.56 0.64
N GLU A 152 -4.79 -11.56 1.05
CA GLU A 152 -5.81 -12.25 0.25
C GLU A 152 -6.85 -11.28 -0.29
N GLU A 153 -7.17 -10.20 0.43
CA GLU A 153 -8.11 -9.19 -0.05
C GLU A 153 -7.53 -8.40 -1.21
N THR A 154 -6.27 -7.96 -1.08
CA THR A 154 -5.57 -7.26 -2.14
C THR A 154 -5.41 -8.17 -3.36
N LEU A 155 -5.10 -9.46 -3.14
CA LEU A 155 -5.04 -10.44 -4.21
C LEU A 155 -6.40 -10.66 -4.88
N ALA A 156 -7.47 -10.77 -4.09
CA ALA A 156 -8.85 -10.85 -4.58
C ALA A 156 -9.21 -9.62 -5.41
N GLY A 157 -8.80 -8.43 -4.98
CA GLY A 157 -8.91 -7.20 -5.74
C GLY A 157 -8.23 -7.32 -7.10
N CYS A 158 -6.97 -7.77 -7.15
CA CYS A 158 -6.23 -7.94 -8.40
C CYS A 158 -6.89 -8.95 -9.36
N VAL A 159 -7.55 -9.98 -8.82
CA VAL A 159 -8.28 -10.99 -9.62
C VAL A 159 -9.61 -10.42 -10.15
N GLN A 160 -10.34 -9.68 -9.32
CA GLN A 160 -11.70 -9.22 -9.58
C GLN A 160 -11.77 -7.92 -10.38
N PHE A 161 -10.77 -7.05 -10.25
CA PHE A 161 -10.69 -5.77 -10.96
C PHE A 161 -9.52 -5.79 -11.94
N ALA A 162 -9.81 -5.90 -13.23
CA ALA A 162 -8.78 -5.82 -14.27
C ALA A 162 -8.73 -4.39 -14.86
N PRO A 163 -7.55 -3.76 -14.96
CA PRO A 163 -7.42 -2.46 -15.61
C PRO A 163 -7.64 -2.56 -17.13
N LYS A 164 -7.89 -1.43 -17.79
CA LYS A 164 -7.83 -1.31 -19.24
C LYS A 164 -6.46 -0.79 -19.64
N LEU A 165 -5.58 -1.70 -20.03
CA LEU A 165 -4.29 -1.35 -20.59
C LEU A 165 -4.45 -1.24 -22.11
N ASP A 166 -4.52 0.00 -22.62
CA ASP A 166 -4.52 0.24 -24.07
C ASP A 166 -3.24 -0.33 -24.73
N ARG A 167 -3.36 -0.65 -26.03
CA ARG A 167 -2.27 -1.17 -26.88
C ARG A 167 -0.99 -0.30 -26.80
N PRO A 168 0.19 -0.87 -27.14
CA PRO A 168 1.49 -0.25 -26.87
C PRO A 168 1.53 1.18 -27.37
N ALA A 169 2.11 2.04 -26.54
CA ALA A 169 2.34 3.43 -26.86
C ALA A 169 3.10 3.51 -28.19
N GLY A 170 2.78 4.48 -29.05
CA GLY A 170 3.46 4.68 -30.34
C GLY A 170 4.95 5.07 -30.21
N GLY A 171 5.51 4.99 -29.01
CA GLY A 171 6.89 5.26 -28.64
C GLY A 171 6.99 5.76 -27.19
N ALA A 172 8.21 6.08 -26.75
CA ALA A 172 8.48 6.59 -25.41
C ALA A 172 7.78 7.94 -25.10
N ALA A 173 7.52 8.77 -26.13
CA ALA A 173 6.81 10.03 -25.96
C ALA A 173 5.34 9.81 -25.55
N ASP A 174 4.65 8.87 -26.21
CA ASP A 174 3.27 8.50 -25.88
C ASP A 174 3.18 7.83 -24.49
N ALA A 175 4.23 7.11 -24.07
CA ALA A 175 4.30 6.51 -22.74
C ALA A 175 4.39 7.56 -21.60
N LEU A 176 5.00 8.71 -21.87
CA LEU A 176 5.07 9.83 -20.91
C LEU A 176 3.74 10.60 -20.79
N GLU A 177 2.81 10.43 -21.71
CA GLU A 177 1.47 11.02 -21.60
C GLU A 177 0.55 10.23 -20.65
N ARG A 178 0.95 9.04 -20.22
CA ARG A 178 0.17 8.21 -19.31
C ARG A 178 0.28 8.73 -17.88
N HIS A 179 -0.85 8.79 -17.19
CA HIS A 179 -0.92 9.20 -15.79
C HIS A 179 -0.49 8.05 -14.88
N PRO A 180 0.63 8.16 -14.12
CA PRO A 180 1.02 7.11 -13.19
C PRO A 180 0.11 7.09 -11.96
N VAL A 181 -0.42 5.91 -11.66
CA VAL A 181 -1.28 5.64 -10.51
C VAL A 181 -0.70 4.45 -9.75
N PHE A 182 0.02 4.73 -8.68
CA PHE A 182 0.61 3.72 -7.83
C PHE A 182 -0.40 3.30 -6.77
N MET A 183 -0.69 2.01 -6.69
CA MET A 183 -1.63 1.44 -5.73
C MET A 183 -0.85 0.86 -4.56
N LEU A 184 -1.00 1.50 -3.41
CA LEU A 184 -0.39 1.16 -2.14
C LEU A 184 -1.44 0.47 -1.27
N ASP A 185 -0.99 -0.31 -0.30
CA ASP A 185 -1.86 -0.90 0.72
C ASP A 185 -1.67 -0.12 2.02
N SER A 186 -2.69 0.61 2.47
CA SER A 186 -2.64 1.38 3.72
C SER A 186 -2.42 0.50 4.93
N TRP A 187 -2.72 -0.80 4.83
CA TRP A 187 -2.56 -1.77 5.92
C TRP A 187 -1.17 -2.41 5.93
N ARG A 188 -0.27 -2.04 5.00
CA ARG A 188 1.08 -2.63 4.90
C ARG A 188 1.93 -2.47 6.17
N LEU A 189 1.67 -1.40 6.94
CA LEU A 189 2.26 -1.15 8.26
C LEU A 189 1.24 -1.31 9.40
N ALA A 190 0.12 -2.00 9.19
CA ALA A 190 -0.87 -2.23 10.24
C ALA A 190 -0.22 -2.96 11.43
N TYR A 191 -0.71 -2.70 12.64
CA TYR A 191 -0.24 -3.34 13.87
C TYR A 191 1.28 -3.21 14.07
N ARG A 192 1.91 -2.16 13.53
CA ARG A 192 3.38 -1.96 13.55
C ARG A 192 4.02 -1.94 14.94
N ASP A 193 3.23 -1.63 15.97
CA ASP A 193 3.67 -1.62 17.37
C ASP A 193 3.42 -2.97 18.08
N ASP A 194 2.69 -3.89 17.44
CA ASP A 194 2.28 -5.16 18.03
C ASP A 194 3.34 -6.25 17.80
N GLU A 195 3.42 -7.17 18.77
CA GLU A 195 4.20 -8.38 18.62
C GLU A 195 3.44 -9.37 17.76
N VAL A 196 4.19 -10.03 16.88
CA VAL A 196 3.67 -11.18 16.13
C VAL A 196 3.86 -12.39 17.03
N ASP A 197 2.76 -13.08 17.34
CA ASP A 197 2.83 -14.33 18.09
C ASP A 197 3.51 -15.45 17.26
N GLU A 198 3.76 -16.60 17.88
CA GLU A 198 4.47 -17.70 17.21
C GLU A 198 3.66 -18.35 16.08
N ASP A 199 2.34 -18.14 16.05
CA ASP A 199 1.40 -18.74 15.08
C ASP A 199 0.97 -17.77 13.98
N THR A 200 1.34 -16.49 14.05
CA THR A 200 1.00 -15.45 13.08
C THR A 200 2.14 -15.25 12.09
N TYR A 201 1.81 -15.25 10.79
CA TYR A 201 2.75 -14.92 9.73
C TYR A 201 2.88 -13.39 9.56
N ASP A 202 4.10 -12.88 9.76
CA ASP A 202 4.39 -11.46 9.58
C ASP A 202 4.59 -11.11 8.10
N ASN A 203 3.49 -10.78 7.43
CA ASN A 203 3.46 -10.37 6.02
C ASN A 203 3.38 -8.86 5.81
N ARG A 204 3.69 -8.07 6.83
CA ARG A 204 3.80 -6.60 6.71
C ARG A 204 4.98 -6.23 5.83
N TYR A 205 4.83 -5.22 5.00
CA TYR A 205 5.87 -4.78 4.06
C TYR A 205 5.78 -3.26 3.86
N GLY A 206 6.81 -2.67 3.28
CA GLY A 206 7.01 -1.23 3.33
C GLY A 206 7.86 -0.79 2.17
N LEU A 207 7.62 0.44 1.76
CA LEU A 207 8.12 0.98 0.52
C LEU A 207 9.48 1.63 0.73
N GLY A 208 10.41 1.35 -0.18
CA GLY A 208 11.72 1.95 -0.24
C GLY A 208 11.93 2.80 -1.49
N ALA A 209 13.14 3.33 -1.63
CA ALA A 209 13.53 4.17 -2.77
C ALA A 209 13.46 3.46 -4.14
N ALA A 210 13.40 2.13 -4.16
CA ALA A 210 13.26 1.34 -5.38
C ALA A 210 11.79 1.11 -5.79
N ASP A 211 10.85 1.38 -4.89
CA ASP A 211 9.42 1.06 -5.09
C ASP A 211 8.63 2.27 -5.60
N LEU A 212 9.13 3.48 -5.35
CA LEU A 212 8.56 4.73 -5.87
C LEU A 212 9.59 5.51 -6.70
N PRO A 213 9.16 6.37 -7.65
CA PRO A 213 10.09 7.13 -8.46
C PRO A 213 10.92 8.12 -7.64
N SER A 214 12.18 8.32 -8.04
CA SER A 214 13.01 9.38 -7.45
C SER A 214 12.53 10.77 -7.89
N PRO A 215 12.90 11.85 -7.17
CA PRO A 215 12.57 13.21 -7.61
C PRO A 215 13.05 13.53 -9.03
N GLU A 216 14.21 13.02 -9.43
CA GLU A 216 14.79 13.19 -10.76
C GLU A 216 13.90 12.52 -11.82
N ALA A 217 13.51 11.25 -11.58
CA ALA A 217 12.63 10.52 -12.48
C ALA A 217 11.27 11.22 -12.65
N LEU A 218 10.71 11.78 -11.57
CA LEU A 218 9.47 12.56 -11.65
C LEU A 218 9.65 13.83 -12.49
N ARG A 219 10.74 14.57 -12.29
CA ARG A 219 11.02 15.79 -13.06
C ARG A 219 11.26 15.52 -14.54
N GLU A 220 11.97 14.45 -14.87
CA GLU A 220 12.19 14.00 -16.26
C GLU A 220 10.86 13.68 -16.95
N ALA A 221 9.89 13.14 -16.21
CA ALA A 221 8.54 12.89 -16.70
C ALA A 221 7.61 14.13 -16.65
N GLY A 222 8.12 15.31 -16.31
CA GLY A 222 7.30 16.53 -16.17
C GLY A 222 6.34 16.52 -14.98
N ILE A 223 6.53 15.60 -14.02
CA ILE A 223 5.75 15.51 -12.80
C ILE A 223 6.32 16.46 -11.76
N SER A 224 5.45 17.33 -11.23
CA SER A 224 5.78 18.35 -10.24
C SER A 224 4.87 18.29 -9.03
N ARG A 225 3.90 17.37 -9.03
CA ARG A 225 2.91 17.21 -7.96
C ARG A 225 2.67 15.73 -7.68
N VAL A 226 2.40 15.43 -6.42
CA VAL A 226 1.91 14.15 -5.94
C VAL A 226 0.53 14.35 -5.36
N MET A 227 -0.45 13.59 -5.85
CA MET A 227 -1.74 13.41 -5.21
C MET A 227 -1.64 12.16 -4.31
N TYR A 228 -1.66 12.38 -3.00
CA TYR A 228 -1.68 11.32 -2.00
C TYR A 228 -3.13 11.09 -1.55
N VAL A 229 -3.70 9.97 -1.98
CA VAL A 229 -5.10 9.62 -1.71
C VAL A 229 -5.15 8.68 -0.53
N VAL A 230 -5.92 9.03 0.49
CA VAL A 230 -6.21 8.18 1.65
C VAL A 230 -7.71 7.90 1.75
N GLU A 231 -8.12 7.03 2.67
CA GLU A 231 -9.53 6.68 2.85
C GLU A 231 -10.33 7.87 3.39
N ASP A 232 -9.90 8.40 4.54
CA ASP A 232 -10.53 9.52 5.25
C ASP A 232 -9.48 10.44 5.89
N LEU A 233 -9.63 11.75 5.68
CA LEU A 233 -8.79 12.78 6.29
C LEU A 233 -9.16 13.07 7.76
N ASP A 234 -10.37 12.70 8.19
CA ASP A 234 -10.78 12.85 9.59
C ASP A 234 -10.00 11.86 10.50
N ASP A 235 -9.60 10.70 9.94
CA ASP A 235 -8.83 9.65 10.63
C ASP A 235 -7.34 9.61 10.24
N THR A 236 -6.91 10.44 9.28
CA THR A 236 -5.53 10.46 8.77
C THR A 236 -5.00 11.89 8.62
N ASP A 237 -4.00 12.25 9.43
CA ASP A 237 -3.38 13.58 9.41
C ASP A 237 -1.91 13.58 8.93
N LYS A 238 -1.36 12.39 8.66
CA LYS A 238 0.04 12.18 8.22
C LYS A 238 0.15 11.16 7.10
N GLU A 239 1.25 11.26 6.38
CA GLU A 239 1.75 10.21 5.50
C GLU A 239 2.20 9.00 6.32
N GLU A 240 2.10 7.83 5.70
CA GLU A 240 2.63 6.61 6.28
C GLU A 240 4.14 6.69 6.57
N ASP A 241 4.59 5.95 7.59
CA ASP A 241 5.96 6.02 8.10
C ASP A 241 7.04 5.72 7.04
N ASP A 242 6.73 4.86 6.07
CA ASP A 242 7.62 4.52 4.97
C ASP A 242 7.65 5.57 3.85
N LEU A 243 6.64 6.42 3.78
CA LEU A 243 6.57 7.53 2.82
C LEU A 243 7.26 8.80 3.31
N ASN A 244 7.48 8.96 4.62
CA ASN A 244 8.04 10.20 5.18
C ASN A 244 9.36 10.63 4.50
N GLY A 245 10.33 9.72 4.41
CA GLY A 245 11.63 10.01 3.78
C GLY A 245 11.50 10.35 2.29
N ILE A 246 10.61 9.65 1.58
CA ILE A 246 10.36 9.84 0.15
C ILE A 246 9.69 11.20 -0.09
N PHE A 247 8.70 11.56 0.73
CA PHE A 247 7.98 12.83 0.62
C PHE A 247 8.86 14.03 0.98
N LEU A 248 9.75 13.88 1.97
CA LEU A 248 10.78 14.89 2.25
C LEU A 248 11.71 15.12 1.05
N ALA A 249 12.12 14.04 0.37
CA ALA A 249 12.94 14.14 -0.84
C ALA A 249 12.17 14.83 -1.98
N TYR A 250 10.89 14.53 -2.17
CA TYR A 250 10.02 15.22 -3.13
C TYR A 250 9.93 16.72 -2.84
N GLN A 251 9.62 17.11 -1.60
CA GLN A 251 9.53 18.51 -1.20
C GLN A 251 10.86 19.26 -1.36
N ALA A 252 11.98 18.63 -1.03
CA ALA A 252 13.31 19.22 -1.20
C ALA A 252 13.61 19.55 -2.68
N HIS A 253 12.97 18.86 -3.62
CA HIS A 253 13.10 19.08 -5.07
C HIS A 253 11.95 19.89 -5.66
N GLY A 254 11.11 20.51 -4.82
CA GLY A 254 10.02 21.38 -5.26
C GLY A 254 8.79 20.64 -5.81
N ILE A 255 8.68 19.33 -5.55
CA ILE A 255 7.50 18.54 -5.91
C ILE A 255 6.45 18.75 -4.81
N GLY A 256 5.30 19.32 -5.17
CA GLY A 256 4.22 19.60 -4.24
C GLY A 256 3.45 18.32 -3.88
N ILE A 257 3.06 18.15 -2.62
CA ILE A 257 2.29 17.00 -2.15
C ILE A 257 0.91 17.48 -1.75
N TYR A 258 -0.13 16.80 -2.20
CA TYR A 258 -1.52 17.14 -1.91
C TYR A 258 -2.23 15.92 -1.36
N MET A 259 -2.74 16.02 -0.14
CA MET A 259 -3.43 14.91 0.54
C MET A 259 -4.94 15.09 0.43
N VAL A 260 -5.62 14.04 0.00
CA VAL A 260 -7.07 14.04 -0.27
C VAL A 260 -7.68 12.71 0.16
N ASP A 261 -8.99 12.70 0.43
CA ASP A 261 -9.76 11.49 0.74
C ASP A 261 -10.74 11.12 -0.38
N LEU A 262 -11.37 9.94 -0.23
CA LEU A 262 -12.38 9.45 -1.16
C LEU A 262 -13.62 10.37 -1.22
N LYS A 263 -14.01 10.96 -0.08
CA LYS A 263 -15.14 11.89 0.02
C LYS A 263 -14.93 13.14 -0.84
N TRP A 264 -13.73 13.73 -0.79
CA TRP A 264 -13.36 14.90 -1.57
C TRP A 264 -13.31 14.58 -3.07
N LEU A 265 -12.78 13.41 -3.45
CA LEU A 265 -12.71 12.98 -4.85
C LEU A 265 -14.11 12.74 -5.47
N ARG A 266 -15.05 12.19 -4.70
CA ARG A 266 -16.47 12.06 -5.12
C ARG A 266 -17.16 13.41 -5.32
N GLY A 267 -16.71 14.44 -4.60
CA GLY A 267 -17.21 15.81 -4.72
C GLY A 267 -16.72 16.56 -5.96
N LEU A 268 -15.86 15.97 -6.79
CA LEU A 268 -15.35 16.63 -8.00
C LEU A 268 -16.40 16.68 -9.11
N GLU A 269 -16.47 17.82 -9.78
CA GLU A 269 -17.34 18.08 -10.93
C GLU A 269 -16.57 17.93 -12.24
N ARG A 270 -17.28 17.69 -13.36
CA ARG A 270 -16.67 17.45 -14.67
C ARG A 270 -15.74 18.59 -15.14
N ASP A 271 -16.08 19.83 -14.79
CA ASP A 271 -15.33 21.06 -15.11
C ASP A 271 -14.40 21.52 -13.97
N THR A 272 -14.06 20.60 -13.04
CA THR A 272 -13.11 20.86 -11.95
C THR A 272 -11.83 21.51 -12.47
N SER A 273 -11.52 22.69 -11.93
CA SER A 273 -10.22 23.33 -12.10
C SER A 273 -9.23 22.78 -11.09
N TRP A 274 -8.34 21.89 -11.52
CA TRP A 274 -7.33 21.28 -10.65
C TRP A 274 -6.47 22.27 -9.85
N PRO A 275 -5.95 23.37 -10.45
CA PRO A 275 -5.22 24.37 -9.67
C PRO A 275 -6.02 24.93 -8.50
N ARG A 276 -7.34 25.11 -8.67
CA ARG A 276 -8.24 25.55 -7.60
C ARG A 276 -8.56 24.41 -6.64
N ALA A 277 -8.77 23.20 -7.13
CA ALA A 277 -9.05 22.00 -6.34
C ALA A 277 -7.90 21.69 -5.36
N PHE A 278 -6.66 21.92 -5.78
CA PHE A 278 -5.48 21.77 -4.94
C PHE A 278 -5.36 22.79 -3.79
N VAL A 279 -6.08 23.91 -3.86
CA VAL A 279 -6.05 24.92 -2.80
C VAL A 279 -6.57 24.32 -1.50
N GLY A 280 -5.76 24.43 -0.43
CA GLY A 280 -6.10 23.89 0.89
C GLY A 280 -5.86 22.38 1.05
N ARG A 281 -5.38 21.68 0.02
CA ARG A 281 -4.99 20.25 0.10
C ARG A 281 -3.49 20.04 0.18
N ALA A 282 -2.70 21.11 0.09
CA ALA A 282 -1.26 21.04 0.16
C ALA A 282 -0.81 20.47 1.52
N MET A 283 -0.04 19.40 1.46
CA MET A 283 0.56 18.74 2.60
C MET A 283 2.02 19.17 2.70
N TRP A 284 2.43 19.57 3.91
CA TRP A 284 3.82 19.85 4.21
C TRP A 284 4.36 18.81 5.20
N VAL A 285 5.09 17.83 4.67
CA VAL A 285 5.74 16.81 5.49
C VAL A 285 6.90 17.43 6.24
N ARG A 286 7.04 17.03 7.51
CA ARG A 286 8.13 17.43 8.38
C ARG A 286 9.00 16.22 8.72
N PRO A 287 10.32 16.41 8.89
CA PRO A 287 11.16 15.36 9.45
C PRO A 287 10.60 14.89 10.79
N ARG A 288 10.44 13.57 10.94
CA ARG A 288 9.97 12.94 12.17
C ARG A 288 10.64 11.58 12.34
N VAL A 289 10.68 11.10 13.59
CA VAL A 289 11.05 9.71 13.87
C VAL A 289 9.90 8.83 13.35
N THR A 290 10.24 7.87 12.50
CA THR A 290 9.33 6.85 11.96
C THR A 290 9.72 5.49 12.52
N ILE A 291 8.87 4.48 12.37
CA ILE A 291 9.23 3.12 12.73
C ILE A 291 10.49 2.66 11.99
N LEU A 292 10.70 3.09 10.74
CA LEU A 292 11.91 2.76 9.96
C LEU A 292 13.19 3.34 10.55
N SER A 293 13.10 4.42 11.32
CA SER A 293 14.24 5.02 12.01
C SER A 293 14.57 4.35 13.35
N SER A 294 13.71 3.42 13.81
CA SER A 294 13.96 2.67 15.02
C SER A 294 15.18 1.75 14.82
N PRO A 295 16.18 1.76 15.73
CA PRO A 295 17.30 0.81 15.67
C PRO A 295 16.83 -0.64 15.84
N TRP A 296 15.57 -0.83 16.24
CA TRP A 296 14.95 -2.13 16.44
C TRP A 296 14.16 -2.59 15.22
N PHE A 297 13.93 -1.73 14.23
CA PHE A 297 13.26 -2.10 12.99
C PHE A 297 14.26 -2.79 12.06
N TYR A 298 13.91 -3.97 11.56
CA TYR A 298 14.67 -4.63 10.51
C TYR A 298 13.72 -5.23 9.45
N GLN A 299 14.10 -5.05 8.19
CA GLN A 299 13.45 -5.73 7.07
C GLN A 299 13.87 -7.20 7.05
N ARG A 300 12.90 -8.10 6.90
CA ARG A 300 13.13 -9.53 6.69
C ARG A 300 13.27 -9.79 5.20
N SER A 301 14.15 -10.72 4.85
CA SER A 301 14.44 -11.10 3.46
C SER A 301 13.26 -11.74 2.71
N LEU A 302 12.19 -12.11 3.40
CA LEU A 302 10.96 -12.69 2.83
C LEU A 302 9.82 -11.68 2.64
N GLY A 303 10.13 -10.37 2.62
CA GLY A 303 9.12 -9.31 2.41
C GLY A 303 8.45 -8.78 3.69
N GLY A 304 8.61 -9.48 4.82
CA GLY A 304 8.18 -9.06 6.15
C GLY A 304 9.06 -7.96 6.81
N PHE A 305 8.62 -7.36 7.91
CA PHE A 305 9.51 -6.67 8.87
C PHE A 305 9.02 -6.75 10.31
N GLY A 306 9.96 -6.69 11.25
CA GLY A 306 9.61 -6.69 12.67
C GLY A 306 10.64 -5.99 13.58
N GLY A 307 10.22 -5.77 14.82
CA GLY A 307 11.06 -5.31 15.93
C GLY A 307 11.82 -6.45 16.63
N PHE A 308 12.54 -6.17 17.74
CA PHE A 308 13.15 -7.20 18.63
C PHE A 308 12.17 -8.29 19.12
N ARG A 309 10.87 -8.06 18.93
CA ARG A 309 9.77 -8.94 19.34
C ARG A 309 9.29 -9.88 18.23
N ALA A 310 9.68 -9.64 16.98
CA ALA A 310 9.43 -10.60 15.91
C ALA A 310 10.60 -11.59 15.90
N ARG A 311 10.39 -12.85 16.30
CA ARG A 311 11.44 -13.88 16.28
C ARG A 311 11.64 -14.41 14.85
N PRO A 312 12.88 -14.73 14.42
CA PRO A 312 13.07 -15.53 13.22
C PRO A 312 12.35 -16.87 13.41
N ILE A 313 11.38 -17.20 12.55
CA ILE A 313 10.83 -18.55 12.51
C ILE A 313 11.95 -19.44 11.99
N HIS A 314 12.53 -20.24 12.87
CA HIS A 314 13.48 -21.27 12.49
C HIS A 314 12.68 -22.40 11.83
N VAL A 315 12.50 -22.34 10.51
CA VAL A 315 11.95 -23.46 9.73
C VAL A 315 13.05 -24.50 9.57
N GLY A 316 13.39 -25.16 10.68
CA GLY A 316 14.14 -26.41 10.69
C GLY A 316 13.17 -27.58 10.71
N PRO A 317 13.54 -28.75 10.13
CA PRO A 317 12.66 -29.89 10.12
C PRO A 317 12.32 -30.28 11.57
N SER A 318 11.04 -30.23 11.90
CA SER A 318 10.48 -30.85 13.08
C SER A 318 10.77 -32.35 13.01
N SER A 319 11.88 -32.77 13.62
CA SER A 319 12.15 -34.20 13.83
C SER A 319 11.03 -34.76 14.69
N PRO A 320 10.27 -35.76 14.20
CA PRO A 320 9.25 -36.41 15.01
C PRO A 320 9.93 -37.27 16.08
N GLY A 321 9.31 -37.29 17.25
CA GLY A 321 9.83 -37.91 18.45
C GLY A 321 10.32 -39.36 18.27
N GLY A 322 11.51 -39.62 18.78
CA GLY A 322 12.04 -40.94 19.05
C GLY A 322 12.15 -41.15 20.56
N ARG A 323 11.07 -41.59 21.19
CA ARG A 323 11.06 -42.13 22.55
C ARG A 323 11.59 -43.56 22.45
N SER A 324 12.80 -43.84 22.95
CA SER A 324 13.23 -45.21 23.25
C SER A 324 13.95 -45.24 24.60
N GLY A 325 13.23 -45.72 25.60
CA GLY A 325 13.81 -46.23 26.84
C GLY A 325 14.14 -47.71 26.72
N GLY A 326 14.99 -48.19 27.63
CA GLY A 326 15.36 -49.60 27.85
C GLY A 326 16.56 -50.01 27.01
N GLY A 327 17.66 -50.57 27.52
CA GLY A 327 17.87 -51.28 28.77
C GLY A 327 18.57 -52.62 28.44
N GLY A 328 19.66 -52.93 29.13
CA GLY A 328 20.13 -54.31 29.33
C GLY A 328 21.36 -54.79 28.55
N GLY A 329 22.43 -55.04 29.30
CA GLY A 329 23.10 -56.35 29.34
C GLY A 329 24.10 -56.72 28.25
N GLY A 330 25.35 -56.94 28.66
CA GLY A 330 26.41 -57.58 27.86
C GLY A 330 27.79 -57.08 28.25
#